data_AF-A0A2A5SZU3-F1
#
_entry.id   AF-A0A2A5SZU3-F1
#
_cell.length_a   1.000
_cell.length_b   1.000
_cell.length_c   1.000
_cell.angle_alpha   90.00
_cell.angle_beta   90.00
_cell.angle_gamma   90.00
#
_symmetry.space_group_name_H-M   'P 1'
#
loop_
_entity.id
_entity.type
_entity.pdbx_description
1 polymer ?
#
loop_
_entity_poly.entity_id
_entity_poly.type
_entity_poly.pdbx_seq_one_letter_code
_entity_poly.pdbx_strand_id
1 'polypeptide(L)' 'MIRTLWTNYPDGFYTHPSNGRKNKVPRKNYQGLIQYLTNYLSYPPIGLSRIVGYDGHQVRYYYQSHKTKLKTNETVDA' A
#
# COMPACT_ATOMS: atom_id res chain seq x y z
N MET A 1 -4.96 -16.93 -11.06
CA MET A 1 -5.29 -15.62 -10.46
C MET A 1 -4.10 -14.67 -10.47
N ILE A 2 -2.95 -15.01 -9.84
CA ILE A 2 -1.73 -14.15 -9.84
C ILE A 2 -1.14 -13.91 -11.25
N ARG A 3 -1.09 -14.94 -12.11
CA ARG A 3 -0.59 -14.81 -13.49
C ARG A 3 -1.35 -13.75 -14.27
N THR A 4 -2.67 -13.76 -14.18
CA THR A 4 -3.56 -12.84 -14.91
C THR A 4 -3.33 -11.39 -14.47
N LEU A 5 -3.16 -11.17 -13.17
CA LEU A 5 -2.86 -9.83 -12.64
C LEU A 5 -1.48 -9.34 -13.08
N TRP A 6 -0.48 -10.23 -13.14
CA TRP A 6 0.87 -9.90 -13.61
C TRP A 6 0.90 -9.52 -15.10
N THR A 7 0.01 -10.12 -15.91
CA THR A 7 -0.12 -9.78 -17.33
C THR A 7 -0.85 -8.46 -17.55
N ASN A 8 -1.86 -8.17 -16.73
CA ASN A 8 -2.71 -6.99 -16.91
C ASN A 8 -2.13 -5.69 -16.33
N TYR A 9 -1.19 -5.78 -15.38
CA TYR A 9 -0.56 -4.62 -14.75
C TYR A 9 0.97 -4.69 -14.89
N PRO A 10 1.52 -4.58 -16.11
CA PRO A 10 2.95 -4.71 -16.37
C PRO A 10 3.80 -3.64 -15.70
N ASP A 11 3.22 -2.46 -15.42
CA ASP A 11 3.89 -1.36 -14.70
C ASP A 11 3.92 -1.53 -13.17
N GLY A 12 3.42 -2.67 -12.68
CA GLY A 12 3.43 -3.07 -11.28
C GLY A 12 2.10 -2.82 -10.57
N PHE A 13 1.90 -3.56 -9.46
CA PHE A 13 0.69 -3.51 -8.62
C PHE A 13 0.53 -2.23 -7.80
N TYR A 14 1.43 -1.25 -7.97
CA TYR A 14 1.52 -0.09 -7.08
C TYR A 14 1.12 1.19 -7.82
N THR A 15 0.17 1.92 -7.22
CA THR A 15 -0.34 3.19 -7.71
C THR A 15 0.75 4.26 -7.66
N HIS A 16 1.00 4.89 -8.81
CA HIS A 16 1.76 6.13 -9.03
C HIS A 16 2.48 6.71 -7.78
N PRO A 17 3.76 6.36 -7.53
CA PRO A 17 4.59 7.15 -6.64
C PRO A 17 4.86 8.46 -7.39
N SER A 18 4.06 9.47 -7.07
CA SER A 18 3.96 10.82 -7.63
C SER A 18 5.11 11.32 -8.52
N ASN A 19 4.73 12.03 -9.58
CA ASN A 19 5.54 12.79 -10.53
C ASN A 19 6.33 13.96 -9.88
N GLY A 20 7.14 13.67 -8.87
CA GLY A 20 7.98 14.64 -8.17
C GLY A 20 9.20 13.94 -7.61
N ARG A 21 10.37 14.58 -7.74
CA ARG A 21 11.72 14.08 -7.44
C ARG A 21 11.96 13.54 -6.01
N LYS A 22 10.94 13.33 -5.17
CA LYS A 22 11.05 12.94 -3.76
C LYS A 22 10.70 11.49 -3.44
N ASN A 23 9.93 10.78 -4.28
CA ASN A 23 9.49 9.40 -4.00
C ASN A 23 9.82 8.42 -5.15
N LYS A 24 11.07 8.36 -5.60
CA LYS A 24 11.46 7.32 -6.56
C LYS A 24 11.85 6.06 -5.81
N VAL A 25 11.09 4.98 -5.99
CA VAL A 25 11.53 3.62 -5.67
C VAL A 25 12.98 3.46 -6.17
N PRO A 26 13.94 3.02 -5.35
CA PRO A 26 15.35 2.96 -5.75
C PRO A 26 15.54 1.94 -6.88
N ARG A 27 15.48 2.40 -8.15
CA ARG A 27 15.58 1.52 -9.33
C ARG A 27 17.02 1.13 -9.71
N LYS A 28 18.03 1.85 -9.21
CA LYS A 28 19.44 1.67 -9.60
C LYS A 28 20.29 0.90 -8.58
N ASN A 29 19.83 0.76 -7.34
CA ASN A 29 20.58 0.13 -6.26
C ASN A 29 19.74 -1.00 -5.64
N TYR A 30 20.18 -2.24 -5.84
CA TYR A 30 19.54 -3.43 -5.28
C TYR A 30 19.42 -3.37 -3.75
N GLN A 31 20.41 -2.81 -3.04
CA GLN A 31 20.33 -2.65 -1.59
C GLN A 31 19.23 -1.67 -1.19
N GLY A 32 19.10 -0.55 -1.92
CA GLY A 32 18.04 0.42 -1.69
C GLY A 32 16.64 -0.15 -1.97
N LEU A 33 16.53 -1.00 -3.00
CA LEU A 33 15.30 -1.71 -3.32
C LEU A 33 14.94 -2.73 -2.24
N ILE A 34 15.91 -3.56 -1.81
CA ILE A 34 15.73 -4.53 -0.72
C ILE A 34 15.30 -3.80 0.55
N GLN A 35 15.98 -2.70 0.92
CA GLN A 35 15.64 -1.94 2.12
C GLN A 35 14.24 -1.31 2.02
N TYR A 36 13.85 -0.78 0.86
CA TYR A 36 12.51 -0.27 0.62
C TYR A 36 11.45 -1.37 0.77
N LEU A 37 11.66 -2.53 0.14
CA LEU A 37 10.76 -3.68 0.25
C LEU A 37 10.68 -4.19 1.70
N THR A 38 11.81 -4.33 2.38
CA THR A 38 11.86 -4.74 3.79
C THR A 38 11.12 -3.74 4.68
N ASN A 39 11.27 -2.43 4.47
CA ASN A 39 10.52 -1.43 5.23
C ASN A 39 9.01 -1.54 4.98
N TYR A 40 8.58 -1.85 3.77
CA TYR A 40 7.17 -2.06 3.44
C TYR A 40 6.61 -3.35 4.03
N LEU A 41 7.40 -4.42 4.07
CA LEU A 41 7.01 -5.69 4.69
C LEU A 41 6.96 -5.57 6.22
N SER A 42 7.95 -4.90 6.81
CA SER A 42 8.04 -4.65 8.26
C SER A 42 7.03 -3.60 8.75
N TYR A 43 6.71 -2.62 7.90
CA TYR A 43 5.74 -1.56 8.18
C TYR A 43 4.73 -1.47 7.02
N PRO A 44 3.67 -2.29 7.05
CA PRO A 44 2.71 -2.32 5.96
C PRO A 44 2.15 -0.89 5.71
N PRO A 45 2.18 -0.39 4.46
CA PRO A 45 1.81 1.00 4.13
C PRO A 45 0.36 1.38 4.48
N ILE A 46 -0.49 0.40 4.74
CA ILE A 46 -1.62 0.48 5.67
C ILE A 46 -1.39 -0.71 6.57
N GLY A 47 -1.03 -0.46 7.85
CA GLY A 47 -0.76 -1.54 8.80
C GLY A 47 -1.93 -2.51 8.78
N LEU A 48 -1.70 -3.80 8.50
CA LEU A 48 -2.73 -4.84 8.66
C LEU A 48 -3.44 -4.72 10.02
N SER A 49 -2.71 -4.22 11.03
CA SER A 49 -3.21 -3.83 12.35
C SER A 49 -4.39 -2.84 12.36
N ARG A 50 -4.61 -2.13 11.25
CA ARG A 50 -5.70 -1.15 11.09
C ARG A 50 -6.93 -1.75 10.41
N ILE A 51 -6.82 -2.95 9.83
CA ILE A 51 -7.97 -3.67 9.29
C ILE A 51 -8.78 -4.24 10.47
N VAL A 52 -10.05 -3.87 10.52
CA VAL A 52 -11.01 -4.28 11.54
C VAL A 52 -11.82 -5.49 11.07
N GLY A 53 -11.96 -5.68 9.76
CA GLY A 53 -12.62 -6.85 9.20
C GLY A 53 -12.52 -6.90 7.67
N TYR A 54 -12.63 -8.12 7.14
CA TYR A 54 -12.72 -8.40 5.72
C TYR A 54 -13.67 -9.57 5.51
N ASP A 55 -14.72 -9.37 4.73
CA ASP A 55 -15.75 -10.38 4.45
C ASP A 55 -15.65 -11.00 3.04
N GLY A 56 -14.57 -10.69 2.31
CA GLY A 56 -14.37 -11.13 0.92
C GLY A 56 -14.85 -10.13 -0.12
N HIS A 57 -15.72 -9.18 0.26
CA HIS A 57 -16.28 -8.17 -0.64
C HIS A 57 -15.96 -6.74 -0.19
N GLN A 58 -15.84 -6.52 1.11
CA GLN A 58 -15.62 -5.23 1.74
C GLN A 58 -14.50 -5.32 2.77
N VAL A 59 -13.62 -4.32 2.75
CA VAL A 59 -12.57 -4.13 3.74
C VAL A 59 -12.99 -3.01 4.68
N ARG A 60 -13.02 -3.28 5.98
CA ARG A 60 -13.24 -2.29 7.04
C ARG A 60 -11.92 -1.98 7.70
N TYR A 61 -11.51 -0.72 7.74
CA TYR A 61 -10.27 -0.29 8.37
C TYR A 61 -10.44 1.02 9.14
N TYR A 62 -9.47 1.37 9.97
CA TYR A 62 -9.40 2.67 10.61
C TYR A 62 -8.12 3.41 10.29
N TYR A 63 -8.16 4.74 10.27
CA TYR A 63 -6.97 5.58 10.17
C TYR A 63 -7.09 6.79 11.08
N GLN A 64 -5.96 7.42 11.38
CA GLN A 64 -5.95 8.70 12.05
C GLN A 64 -5.96 9.79 10.98
N SER A 65 -7.05 10.55 10.90
CA SER A 65 -7.16 11.63 9.92
C SER A 65 -6.11 12.69 10.20
N HIS A 66 -5.31 13.07 9.20
CA HIS A 66 -4.31 14.12 9.36
C HIS A 66 -4.94 15.49 9.66
N LYS A 67 -6.16 15.73 9.15
CA LYS A 67 -6.90 16.99 9.30
C LYS A 67 -7.52 17.13 10.69
N THR A 68 -8.22 16.10 11.16
CA THR A 68 -8.95 16.16 12.43
C THR A 68 -8.20 15.56 13.60
N LYS A 69 -7.11 14.81 13.35
CA LYS A 69 -6.34 14.02 14.32
C LYS A 69 -7.15 12.92 15.01
N LEU A 70 -8.37 12.65 14.56
CA LEU A 70 -9.27 11.64 15.12
C LEU A 70 -9.12 10.31 14.39
N LYS A 71 -9.44 9.22 15.10
CA LYS A 71 -9.58 7.88 14.53
C LYS A 71 -10.89 7.82 13.74
N THR A 72 -10.80 7.56 12.44
CA THR A 72 -11.93 7.40 11.52
C THR A 72 -11.97 5.96 11.02
N ASN A 73 -13.15 5.35 11.03
CA ASN A 73 -13.38 4.03 10.45
C ASN A 73 -14.01 4.22 9.06
N GLU A 74 -13.49 3.49 8.08
CA GLU A 74 -14.02 3.47 6.72
C GLU A 74 -14.23 2.03 6.25
N THR A 75 -15.18 1.88 5.33
CA THR A 75 -15.48 0.65 4.63
C THR A 75 -15.33 0.91 3.14
N VAL A 76 -14.58 0.05 2.46
CA VAL A 76 -14.31 0.16 1.01
C VAL A 76 -14.56 -1.20 0.37
N ASP A 77 -15.22 -1.21 -0.78
CA ASP A 77 -15.39 -2.42 -1.59
C ASP A 77 -14.03 -2.88 -2.16
N ALA A 78 -13.78 -4.19 -2.13
CA ALA A 78 -12.51 -4.82 -2.48
C ALA A 78 -12.28 -4.98 -4.00
#